data_AF-A0A6P1RBX0-F1
#
_entry.id   AF-A0A6P1RBX0-F1
#
_cell.length_a   1.000
_cell.length_b   1.000
_cell.length_c   1.000
_cell.angle_alpha   90.00
_cell.angle_beta   90.00
_cell.angle_gamma   90.00
#
_symmetry.space_group_name_H-M   'P 1'
#
loop_
_entity.id
_entity.type
_entity.pdbx_description
1 polymer ?
#
loop_
_entity_poly.entity_id
_entity_poly.type
_entity_poly.pdbx_seq_one_letter_code
_entity_poly.pdbx_strand_id
1 'polypeptide(L)' 'MFYPATTALLRAVLDEVCADVSRYETGARSFVASRILEAATNGDTSRERLKQVGCEALHDAPTMWR' A
#
# COMPACT_ATOMS: atom_id res chain seq x y z
N MET A 1 5.23 6.50 15.59
CA MET A 1 6.30 5.57 15.16
C MET A 1 5.73 4.15 15.24
N PHE A 2 5.82 3.38 14.16
CA PHE A 2 5.29 2.00 14.13
C PHE A 2 6.25 1.02 14.80
N TYR A 3 5.71 -0.05 15.36
CA TYR A 3 6.51 -1.17 15.84
C TYR A 3 7.20 -1.88 14.66
N PRO A 4 8.37 -2.51 14.86
CA PRO A 4 9.08 -3.24 13.80
C PRO A 4 8.20 -4.28 13.08
N ALA A 5 7.34 -4.98 13.83
CA ALA A 5 6.40 -5.94 13.29
C ALA A 5 5.36 -5.28 12.35
N THR A 6 4.83 -4.11 12.72
CA THR A 6 3.91 -3.34 11.88
C THR A 6 4.62 -2.83 10.63
N THR A 7 5.84 -2.31 10.76
CA THR A 7 6.63 -1.88 9.58
C THR A 7 6.91 -3.03 8.62
N ALA A 8 7.24 -4.22 9.14
CA ALA A 8 7.44 -5.41 8.32
C ALA A 8 6.16 -5.83 7.59
N LEU A 9 5.02 -5.80 8.30
CA LEU A 9 3.71 -6.07 7.71
C LEU A 9 3.38 -5.08 6.58
N LEU A 10 3.51 -3.78 6.82
CA LEU A 10 3.21 -2.74 5.82
C LEU A 10 4.08 -2.92 4.57
N ARG A 11 5.36 -3.26 4.75
CA ARG A 11 6.28 -3.50 3.64
C ARG A 11 5.91 -4.75 2.84
N ALA A 12 5.52 -5.83 3.51
CA ALA A 12 5.07 -7.06 2.87
C ALA A 12 3.77 -6.86 2.08
N VAL A 13 2.80 -6.13 2.65
CA VAL A 13 1.54 -5.80 1.97
C VAL A 13 1.79 -4.91 0.76
N LEU A 14 2.64 -3.89 0.88
CA LEU A 14 2.99 -3.01 -0.23
C LEU A 14 3.67 -3.78 -1.37
N ASP A 15 4.60 -4.67 -1.05
CA ASP A 15 5.30 -5.50 -2.05
C ASP A 15 4.31 -6.42 -2.78
N GLU A 16 3.39 -7.05 -2.04
CA GLU A 16 2.35 -7.91 -2.60
C GLU A 16 1.38 -7.14 -3.51
N VAL A 17 0.89 -5.97 -3.08
CA VAL A 17 -0.05 -5.16 -3.88
C VAL A 17 0.62 -4.58 -5.12
N CYS A 18 1.90 -4.20 -5.02
CA CYS A 18 2.66 -3.63 -6.13
C CYS A 18 3.44 -4.67 -6.95
N ALA A 19 3.14 -5.97 -6.81
CA ALA A 19 3.86 -7.04 -7.50
C ALA A 19 3.77 -6.91 -9.04
N ASP A 20 2.59 -6.57 -9.55
CA ASP A 20 2.33 -6.33 -10.98
C ASP A 20 2.57 -4.86 -11.41
N VAL A 21 2.92 -3.98 -10.47
CA VAL A 21 3.18 -2.57 -10.76
C VAL A 21 4.65 -2.37 -11.08
N SER A 22 4.92 -1.89 -12.30
CA SER A 22 6.27 -1.55 -12.74
C SER A 22 6.98 -0.69 -11.69
N ARG A 23 8.27 -0.98 -11.45
CA ARG A 23 9.13 -0.19 -10.56
C ARG A 23 9.29 1.27 -10.98
N TYR A 24 8.97 1.58 -12.24
CA TYR A 24 9.03 2.94 -12.79
C TYR A 24 7.76 3.75 -12.50
N GLU A 25 6.63 3.10 -12.19
CA GLU A 25 5.38 3.74 -11.76
C GLU A 25 5.48 4.20 -10.30
N THR A 26 6.43 5.09 -10.04
CA THR A 26 6.73 5.60 -8.70
C THR A 26 5.53 6.34 -8.10
N GLY A 27 4.72 7.00 -8.93
CA GLY A 27 3.47 7.65 -8.52
C GLY A 27 2.47 6.66 -7.94
N ALA A 28 2.14 5.60 -8.69
CA ALA A 28 1.22 4.55 -8.25
C ALA A 28 1.72 3.85 -6.97
N ARG A 29 2.99 3.46 -6.93
CA ARG A 29 3.59 2.79 -5.75
C ARG A 29 3.59 3.69 -4.52
N SER A 30 3.86 4.98 -4.68
CA SER A 30 3.85 5.96 -3.58
C SER A 30 2.44 6.26 -3.07
N PHE A 31 1.46 6.31 -3.97
CA PHE A 31 0.06 6.48 -3.61
C PHE A 31 -0.45 5.29 -2.79
N VAL A 32 -0.23 4.06 -3.28
CA VAL A 32 -0.59 2.83 -2.57
C VAL A 32 0.08 2.78 -1.19
N ALA A 33 1.38 3.07 -1.11
CA ALA A 33 2.10 3.12 0.17
C ALA A 33 1.49 4.13 1.15
N SER A 34 1.08 5.30 0.66
CA SER A 34 0.46 6.35 1.49
C SER A 34 -0.91 5.92 2.03
N ARG A 35 -1.74 5.26 1.21
CA ARG A 35 -3.06 4.75 1.64
C ARG A 35 -2.95 3.62 2.66
N ILE A 36 -2.01 2.69 2.46
CA ILE A 36 -1.71 1.62 3.42
C ILE A 36 -1.22 2.22 4.76
N LEU A 37 -0.35 3.24 4.70
CA LEU A 37 0.16 3.93 5.89
C LEU A 37 -0.94 4.69 6.66
N GLU A 38 -1.84 5.34 5.93
CA GLU A 38 -3.00 6.02 6.51
C GLU A 38 -3.90 5.04 7.26
N ALA A 39 -4.26 3.92 6.64
CA ALA A 39 -5.06 2.87 7.29
C ALA A 39 -4.40 2.36 8.58
N ALA A 40 -3.09 2.09 8.53
CA ALA A 40 -2.33 1.69 9.70
C ALA A 40 -2.29 2.75 10.80
N THR A 41 -2.23 4.03 10.42
CA THR A 41 -2.30 5.16 11.35
C THR A 41 -3.67 5.28 12.00
N ASN A 42 -4.73 4.92 11.27
CA ASN A 42 -6.12 4.88 11.75
C ASN A 42 -6.43 3.63 12.61
N GLY A 43 -5.45 2.73 12.79
CA GLY A 43 -5.58 1.55 13.65
C GLY A 43 -5.79 0.23 12.89
N ASP A 44 -5.90 0.25 11.56
CA ASP A 44 -5.99 -0.97 10.76
C ASP A 44 -4.64 -1.69 10.75
N THR A 45 -4.55 -2.80 11.47
CA THR A 45 -3.31 -3.61 11.54
C THR A 45 -3.48 -5.01 10.97
N SER A 46 -4.68 -5.33 10.46
CA SER A 46 -4.93 -6.60 9.78
C SER A 46 -4.34 -6.60 8.38
N ARG A 47 -3.59 -7.66 8.04
CA ARG A 47 -3.02 -7.86 6.70
C ARG A 47 -4.10 -7.77 5.61
N GLU A 48 -5.23 -8.42 5.83
CA GLU A 48 -6.34 -8.48 4.87
C GLU A 48 -6.87 -7.08 4.56
N ARG A 49 -7.05 -6.26 5.60
CA ARG A 49 -7.59 -4.92 5.47
C ARG A 49 -6.60 -3.98 4.77
N LEU A 50 -5.33 -4.05 5.13
CA LEU A 50 -4.27 -3.26 4.50
C LEU A 50 -4.10 -3.63 3.02
N LYS A 51 -4.21 -4.92 2.68
CA LYS A 51 -4.18 -5.40 1.30
C LYS A 51 -5.37 -4.88 0.51
N GLN A 52 -6.57 -4.95 1.08
CA GLN A 52 -7.78 -4.41 0.45
C GLN A 52 -7.63 -2.92 0.14
N VAL A 53 -7.22 -2.11 1.12
CA VAL A 53 -6.98 -0.68 0.95
C VAL A 53 -5.94 -0.41 -0.13
N GLY A 54 -4.86 -1.20 -0.17
CA GLY A 54 -3.83 -1.10 -1.20
C GLY A 54 -4.35 -1.41 -2.60
N CYS A 55 -5.16 -2.46 -2.76
CA CYS A 55 -5.78 -2.82 -4.04
C CYS A 55 -6.80 -1.77 -4.50
N GLU A 56 -7.62 -1.24 -3.59
CA GLU A 56 -8.54 -0.14 -3.87
C GLU A 56 -7.76 1.09 -4.34
N ALA A 57 -6.67 1.44 -3.66
CA ALA A 57 -5.79 2.55 -4.05
C ALA A 57 -5.14 2.31 -5.43
N LEU A 58 -4.78 1.08 -5.76
CA LEU A 58 -4.20 0.76 -7.06
C LEU A 58 -5.23 0.90 -8.19
N HIS A 59 -6.49 0.55 -7.94
CA HIS A 59 -7.57 0.73 -8.91
C HIS A 59 -8.00 2.19 -9.06
N ASP A 60 -7.96 2.97 -7.99
CA ASP A 60 -8.30 4.39 -7.98
C ASP A 60 -7.17 5.28 -8.52
N ALA A 61 -5.93 4.77 -8.53
CA ALA A 61 -4.79 5.48 -9.09
C ALA A 61 -5.11 5.93 -10.52
N PRO A 62 -5.02 7.24 -10.82
CA PRO A 62 -5.43 7.77 -12.10
C PRO A 62 -4.67 7.07 -13.22
N THR A 63 -5.38 6.72 -14.29
CA THR A 63 -4.84 6.06 -15.50
C THR A 63 -3.73 6.84 -16.20
N MET A 64 -3.48 8.08 -15.79
CA MET A 64 -2.34 8.90 -16.21
C MET A 64 -1.00 8.44 -15.61
N TRP A 65 -1.01 7.53 -14.63
CA TRP A 65 0.18 6.90 -14.01
C TRP A 65 0.28 5.41 -14.40
N ARG A 66 -0.21 5.06 -15.60
CA ARG A 66 -0.10 3.72 -16.21
C ARG A 66 0.78 3.78 -17.44
#